data_AF-F5T2X1-F1
#
_entry.id   AF-F5T2X1-F1
#
_cell.length_a   1.000
_cell.length_b   1.000
_cell.length_c   1.000
_cell.angle_alpha   90.00
_cell.angle_beta   90.00
_cell.angle_gamma   90.00
#
_symmetry.space_group_name_H-M   'P 1'
#
loop_
_entity.id
_entity.type
_entity.pdbx_description
1 polymer ?
#
loop_
_entity_poly.entity_id
_entity_poly.type
_entity_poly.pdbx_seq_one_letter_code
_entity_poly.pdbx_strand_id
1 'polypeptide(L)'
;MNRVKVILADWNGYSLKRKKVLGRNKINCGLGRLLRAINSQNSGVDFELYLVINTDKLVPDSVFASIFGKRSVPKKKYISLKSKYPFVKKIFFRNNQGMDIGAYDYGLELLRKENYTGDVLFLNSSVVGPKDDNWLKKYQLLFYKNDSTGMCGISLNSHNTISDEKAFMPHIQSFFLYTNMDVLEHVFPDGFLDKSINYDKQKLILDGEIGISTRVINAGYCITASSFSDFRYFAGDKWGIPEGDIRFTDEYKHLINKI
;
A
#
# COMPACT_ATOMS: atom_id res chain seq x y z
N MET A 1 -22.44 -3.87 -5.23
CA MET A 1 -21.17 -3.32 -4.71
C MET A 1 -20.11 -3.50 -5.77
N ASN A 2 -19.31 -2.45 -6.03
CA ASN A 2 -18.20 -2.53 -6.98
C ASN A 2 -17.12 -3.49 -6.43
N ARG A 3 -16.50 -4.24 -7.34
CA ARG A 3 -15.37 -5.14 -7.05
C ARG A 3 -14.16 -4.32 -6.59
N VAL A 4 -13.58 -4.64 -5.43
CA VAL A 4 -12.43 -3.90 -4.87
C VAL A 4 -11.24 -3.92 -5.85
N LYS A 5 -10.62 -2.77 -6.09
CA LYS A 5 -9.39 -2.67 -6.89
C LYS A 5 -8.17 -2.67 -5.98
N VAL A 6 -7.26 -3.60 -6.24
CA VAL A 6 -6.04 -3.79 -5.47
C VAL A 6 -4.85 -3.34 -6.29
N ILE A 7 -4.14 -2.30 -5.85
CA ILE A 7 -2.88 -1.84 -6.44
C ILE A 7 -1.74 -2.42 -5.60
N LEU A 8 -1.04 -3.42 -6.14
CA LEU A 8 0.07 -4.08 -5.47
C LEU A 8 1.41 -3.62 -6.06
N ALA A 9 2.22 -2.94 -5.25
CA ALA A 9 3.57 -2.52 -5.59
C ALA A 9 4.62 -3.60 -5.28
N ASP A 10 5.57 -3.79 -6.20
CA ASP A 10 6.79 -4.58 -5.97
C ASP A 10 7.98 -3.94 -6.72
N TRP A 11 9.20 -4.19 -6.25
CA TRP A 11 10.41 -3.76 -6.95
C TRP A 11 11.08 -4.93 -7.66
N ASN A 12 11.48 -4.71 -8.91
CA ASN A 12 12.07 -5.73 -9.75
C ASN A 12 13.34 -6.37 -9.17
N GLY A 13 14.10 -5.62 -8.37
CA GLY A 13 15.28 -6.14 -7.68
C GLY A 13 14.99 -7.17 -6.58
N TYR A 14 13.74 -7.33 -6.14
CA TYR A 14 13.38 -8.32 -5.14
C TYR A 14 13.18 -9.73 -5.71
N SER A 15 13.56 -10.71 -4.89
CA SER A 15 13.16 -12.10 -5.07
C SER A 15 11.67 -12.27 -4.69
N LEU A 16 10.97 -13.17 -5.39
CA LEU A 16 9.55 -13.46 -5.12
C LEU A 16 9.29 -13.94 -3.69
N LYS A 17 10.30 -14.53 -3.04
CA LYS A 17 10.30 -14.86 -1.61
C LYS A 17 11.54 -14.20 -1.00
N ARG A 18 11.35 -13.38 0.02
CA ARG A 18 12.46 -12.67 0.69
C ARG A 18 12.28 -12.66 2.21
N LYS A 19 13.36 -12.29 2.90
CA LYS A 19 13.35 -12.00 4.33
C LYS A 19 13.61 -10.50 4.51
N LYS A 20 12.77 -9.83 5.29
CA LYS A 20 12.97 -8.43 5.71
C LYS A 20 13.36 -8.43 7.18
N VAL A 21 14.32 -7.60 7.55
CA VAL A 21 14.68 -7.34 8.95
C VAL A 21 13.97 -6.05 9.37
N LEU A 22 13.26 -6.09 10.51
CA LEU A 22 12.63 -4.92 11.12
C LEU A 22 12.98 -4.93 12.61
N GLY A 23 13.88 -4.04 13.02
CA GLY A 23 14.47 -4.08 14.36
C GLY A 23 15.17 -5.42 14.59
N ARG A 24 14.78 -6.13 15.66
CA ARG A 24 15.31 -7.47 15.99
C ARG A 24 14.55 -8.62 15.31
N ASN A 25 13.48 -8.32 14.57
CA ASN A 25 12.59 -9.32 13.99
C ASN A 25 12.95 -9.64 12.54
N LYS A 26 12.80 -10.91 12.15
CA LYS A 26 12.95 -11.37 10.76
C LYS A 26 11.58 -11.80 10.22
N ILE A 27 11.19 -11.21 9.09
CA ILE A 27 9.87 -11.39 8.50
C ILE A 27 10.02 -12.07 7.14
N ASN A 28 9.31 -13.18 6.94
CA ASN A 28 9.25 -13.85 5.65
C ASN A 28 8.16 -13.20 4.78
N CYS A 29 8.55 -12.42 3.78
CA CYS A 29 7.64 -11.67 2.90
C CYS A 29 8.02 -11.85 1.41
N GLY A 30 7.45 -11.01 0.54
CA GLY A 30 7.72 -11.01 -0.90
C GLY A 30 6.49 -11.38 -1.72
N LEU A 31 6.46 -10.88 -2.95
CA LEU A 31 5.32 -10.95 -3.86
C LEU A 31 4.76 -12.37 -4.03
N GLY A 32 5.63 -13.35 -4.23
CA GLY A 32 5.23 -14.74 -4.43
C GLY A 32 4.67 -15.42 -3.18
N ARG A 33 5.03 -14.94 -1.97
CA ARG A 33 4.40 -15.40 -0.71
C ARG A 33 3.04 -14.76 -0.53
N LEU A 34 2.95 -13.45 -0.74
CA LEU A 34 1.72 -12.68 -0.64
C LEU A 34 0.64 -13.19 -1.61
N LEU A 35 0.94 -13.32 -2.90
CA LEU A 35 -0.02 -13.83 -3.89
C LEU A 35 -0.48 -15.26 -3.59
N ARG A 36 0.42 -16.11 -3.07
CA ARG A 36 0.05 -17.47 -2.66
C ARG A 36 -0.94 -17.45 -1.50
N ALA A 37 -0.68 -16.61 -0.51
CA ALA A 37 -1.54 -16.48 0.66
C ALA A 37 -2.91 -15.89 0.27
N ILE A 38 -2.94 -14.87 -0.59
CA ILE A 38 -4.18 -14.30 -1.14
C ILE A 38 -4.97 -15.39 -1.87
N ASN A 39 -4.31 -16.26 -2.64
CA ASN A 39 -4.96 -17.34 -3.36
C ASN A 39 -5.47 -18.48 -2.46
N SER A 40 -4.96 -18.61 -1.24
CA SER A 40 -5.36 -19.68 -0.31
C SER A 40 -6.46 -19.30 0.65
N GLN A 41 -6.84 -18.02 0.70
CA GLN A 41 -7.85 -17.51 1.63
C GLN A 41 -9.01 -16.88 0.86
N ASN A 42 -10.22 -17.02 1.38
CA ASN A 42 -11.37 -16.29 0.88
C ASN A 42 -11.23 -14.80 1.27
N SER A 43 -11.39 -13.89 0.31
CA SER A 43 -11.35 -12.44 0.58
C SER A 43 -12.60 -11.92 1.29
N GLY A 44 -13.73 -12.64 1.20
CA GLY A 44 -15.04 -12.22 1.69
C GLY A 44 -15.71 -11.13 0.82
N VAL A 45 -14.99 -10.60 -0.17
CA VAL A 45 -15.49 -9.69 -1.21
C VAL A 45 -14.74 -9.95 -2.51
N ASP A 46 -15.41 -9.70 -3.63
CA ASP A 46 -14.77 -9.73 -4.95
C ASP A 46 -13.67 -8.67 -5.06
N PHE A 47 -12.54 -9.04 -5.68
CA PHE A 47 -11.47 -8.09 -5.97
C PHE A 47 -10.71 -8.42 -7.27
N GLU A 48 -10.02 -7.41 -7.79
CA GLU A 48 -9.06 -7.52 -8.89
C GLU A 48 -7.75 -6.84 -8.53
N LEU A 49 -6.64 -7.41 -8.99
CA LEU A 49 -5.30 -6.92 -8.66
C LEU A 49 -4.57 -6.40 -9.90
N TYR A 50 -4.08 -5.16 -9.79
CA TYR A 50 -3.12 -4.55 -10.69
C TYR A 50 -1.74 -4.58 -10.01
N LEU A 51 -0.82 -5.31 -10.63
CA LEU A 51 0.54 -5.45 -10.15
C LEU A 51 1.42 -4.39 -10.80
N VAL A 52 1.95 -3.47 -10.02
CA VAL A 52 2.83 -2.39 -10.49
C VAL A 52 4.26 -2.70 -10.07
N ILE A 53 5.12 -2.92 -11.06
CA ILE A 53 6.52 -3.30 -10.87
C ILE A 53 7.42 -2.10 -11.10
N ASN A 54 8.06 -1.64 -10.03
CA ASN A 54 9.09 -0.61 -10.09
C ASN A 54 10.39 -1.19 -10.66
N THR A 55 10.99 -0.51 -11.63
CA THR A 55 12.23 -0.89 -12.31
C THR A 55 13.25 0.24 -12.32
N ASP A 56 14.54 -0.12 -12.28
CA ASP A 56 15.64 0.86 -12.27
C ASP A 56 15.85 1.57 -13.62
N LYS A 57 15.22 1.09 -14.70
CA LYS A 57 15.29 1.67 -16.05
C LYS A 57 13.90 2.06 -16.53
N LEU A 58 13.80 3.18 -17.25
CA LEU A 58 12.62 3.52 -18.05
C LEU A 58 12.35 2.35 -19.02
N VAL A 59 11.26 1.65 -18.83
CA VAL A 59 10.72 0.75 -19.84
C VAL A 59 9.84 1.63 -20.72
N PRO A 60 10.16 1.85 -22.00
CA PRO A 60 9.23 2.53 -22.89
C PRO A 60 7.90 1.76 -22.91
N ASP A 61 6.79 2.47 -22.80
CA ASP A 61 5.43 1.90 -22.80
C ASP A 61 5.05 1.18 -24.11
N SER A 62 5.93 1.17 -25.11
CA SER A 62 5.66 0.54 -26.40
C SER A 62 6.08 -0.94 -26.43
N VAL A 63 5.12 -1.76 -26.86
CA VAL A 63 5.28 -3.18 -27.24
C VAL A 63 6.32 -3.37 -28.38
N PHE A 64 6.84 -2.28 -28.97
CA PHE A 64 7.74 -2.26 -30.13
C PHE A 64 9.25 -2.21 -29.84
N ALA A 65 9.69 -2.22 -28.58
CA ALA A 65 11.12 -2.17 -28.23
C ALA A 65 11.86 -3.52 -28.33
N SER A 66 11.59 -4.34 -29.36
CA SER A 66 12.12 -5.71 -29.48
C SER A 66 13.27 -5.91 -30.46
N ILE A 67 13.87 -4.87 -31.05
CA ILE A 67 14.84 -5.09 -32.16
C ILE A 67 16.31 -4.75 -31.81
N PHE A 68 16.61 -3.89 -30.83
CA PHE A 68 18.02 -3.59 -30.49
C PHE A 68 18.29 -3.73 -28.99
N GLY A 69 19.19 -4.66 -28.66
CA GLY A 69 19.37 -5.22 -27.33
C GLY A 69 19.79 -4.22 -26.23
N LYS A 70 19.27 -4.43 -25.02
CA LYS A 70 19.85 -4.06 -23.72
C LYS A 70 18.98 -4.66 -22.60
N ARG A 71 19.56 -5.59 -21.81
CA ARG A 71 19.03 -6.26 -20.60
C ARG A 71 17.50 -6.20 -20.44
N SER A 72 16.83 -7.26 -20.86
CA SER A 72 15.42 -7.47 -20.60
C SER A 72 15.14 -7.34 -19.09
N VAL A 73 14.21 -6.45 -18.73
CA VAL A 73 13.51 -6.58 -17.45
C VAL A 73 13.09 -8.05 -17.33
N PRO A 74 13.26 -8.72 -16.17
CA PRO A 74 12.82 -10.11 -15.98
C PRO A 74 11.29 -10.23 -16.02
N LYS A 75 10.63 -9.76 -17.09
CA LYS A 75 9.19 -9.80 -17.34
C LYS A 75 8.67 -11.24 -17.19
N LYS A 76 9.48 -12.24 -17.55
CA LYS A 76 9.13 -13.67 -17.43
C LYS A 76 8.70 -14.08 -16.02
N LYS A 77 9.37 -13.58 -14.95
CA LYS A 77 9.03 -13.97 -13.57
C LYS A 77 7.68 -13.39 -13.10
N TYR A 78 7.28 -12.24 -13.65
CA TYR A 78 6.02 -11.58 -13.30
C TYR A 78 4.87 -12.04 -14.19
N ILE A 79 5.12 -12.25 -15.49
CA ILE A 79 4.11 -12.76 -16.43
C ILE A 79 3.58 -14.13 -15.97
N SER A 80 4.45 -15.02 -15.48
CA SER A 80 4.02 -16.32 -14.95
C SER A 80 3.12 -16.21 -13.71
N LEU A 81 3.16 -15.11 -12.96
CA LEU A 81 2.26 -14.87 -11.84
C LEU A 81 0.84 -14.60 -12.31
N LYS A 82 0.65 -13.86 -13.41
CA LYS A 82 -0.67 -13.63 -14.00
C LYS A 82 -1.32 -14.94 -14.46
N SER A 83 -0.55 -15.82 -15.08
CA SER A 83 -1.04 -17.16 -15.46
C SER A 83 -1.39 -18.02 -14.25
N LYS A 84 -0.66 -17.87 -13.14
CA LYS A 84 -0.84 -18.67 -11.93
C LYS A 84 -1.98 -18.17 -11.03
N TYR A 85 -2.24 -16.86 -11.02
CA TYR A 85 -3.17 -16.21 -10.09
C TYR A 85 -4.21 -15.38 -10.87
N PRO A 86 -5.40 -15.93 -11.17
CA PRO A 86 -6.39 -15.30 -12.06
C PRO A 86 -6.95 -13.94 -11.59
N PHE A 87 -6.82 -13.63 -10.30
CA PHE A 87 -7.16 -12.32 -9.74
C PHE A 87 -6.14 -11.23 -10.11
N VAL A 88 -4.94 -11.59 -10.55
CA VAL A 88 -3.94 -10.66 -11.11
C VAL A 88 -4.32 -10.32 -12.55
N LYS A 89 -5.00 -9.20 -12.77
CA LYS A 89 -5.54 -8.84 -14.09
C LYS A 89 -4.53 -8.17 -14.99
N LYS A 90 -3.78 -7.22 -14.44
CA LYS A 90 -2.84 -6.39 -15.19
C LYS A 90 -1.50 -6.33 -14.48
N ILE A 91 -0.43 -6.26 -15.27
CA ILE A 91 0.94 -6.07 -14.79
C ILE A 91 1.50 -4.87 -15.53
N PHE A 92 1.97 -3.89 -14.78
CA PHE A 92 2.56 -2.67 -15.28
C PHE A 92 4.02 -2.59 -14.83
N PHE A 93 4.86 -1.99 -15.66
CA PHE A 93 6.26 -1.72 -15.34
C PHE A 93 6.48 -0.22 -15.42
N ARG A 94 7.12 0.36 -14.41
CA ARG A 94 7.38 1.80 -14.32
C ARG A 94 8.77 2.06 -13.75
N ASN A 95 9.26 3.29 -13.89
CA ASN A 95 10.45 3.72 -13.17
C ASN A 95 10.22 3.66 -11.64
N ASN A 96 11.28 3.53 -10.86
CA ASN A 96 11.19 3.48 -9.40
C ASN A 96 11.03 4.87 -8.73
N GLN A 97 10.59 5.89 -9.48
CA GLN A 97 10.38 7.23 -8.91
C GLN A 97 9.23 7.17 -7.89
N GLY A 98 9.37 7.82 -6.74
CA GLY A 98 8.37 7.76 -5.67
C GLY A 98 8.21 6.40 -4.99
N MET A 99 9.03 5.40 -5.36
CA MET A 99 9.00 4.03 -4.81
C MET A 99 7.58 3.43 -4.79
N ASP A 100 7.14 2.89 -3.66
CA ASP A 100 5.82 2.26 -3.51
C ASP A 100 4.69 3.29 -3.66
N ILE A 101 4.84 4.51 -3.12
CA ILE A 101 3.81 5.56 -3.24
C ILE A 101 3.65 6.01 -4.70
N GLY A 102 4.75 6.17 -5.42
CA GLY A 102 4.67 6.46 -6.86
C GLY A 102 3.98 5.34 -7.66
N ALA A 103 4.06 4.09 -7.19
CA ALA A 103 3.32 2.98 -7.79
C ALA A 103 1.82 3.04 -7.45
N TYR A 104 1.48 3.55 -6.27
CA TYR A 104 0.10 3.84 -5.88
C TYR A 104 -0.49 4.98 -6.72
N ASP A 105 0.27 6.07 -6.95
CA ASP A 105 -0.13 7.16 -7.85
C ASP A 105 -0.40 6.67 -9.26
N TYR A 106 0.52 5.87 -9.80
CA TYR A 106 0.32 5.24 -11.11
C TYR A 106 -0.95 4.38 -11.14
N GLY A 107 -1.21 3.62 -10.06
CA GLY A 107 -2.44 2.85 -9.91
C GLY A 107 -3.70 3.73 -9.88
N LEU A 108 -3.69 4.82 -9.12
CA LEU A 108 -4.80 5.77 -9.03
C LEU A 108 -5.10 6.43 -10.39
N GLU A 109 -4.07 6.87 -11.12
CA GLU A 109 -4.24 7.41 -12.47
C GLU A 109 -4.87 6.40 -13.44
N LEU A 110 -4.54 5.11 -13.32
CA LEU A 110 -5.19 4.06 -14.11
C LEU A 110 -6.66 3.89 -13.74
N LEU A 111 -7.00 3.89 -12.44
CA LEU A 111 -8.38 3.76 -11.97
C LEU A 111 -9.24 4.93 -12.47
N ARG A 112 -8.70 6.15 -12.46
CA ARG A 112 -9.34 7.33 -13.04
C ARG A 112 -9.62 7.18 -14.53
N LYS A 113 -8.62 6.73 -15.30
CA LYS A 113 -8.79 6.45 -16.75
C LYS A 113 -9.83 5.37 -17.03
N GLU A 114 -10.05 4.46 -16.09
CA GLU A 114 -11.07 3.41 -16.16
C GLU A 114 -12.45 3.88 -15.65
N ASN A 115 -12.58 5.13 -15.18
CA ASN A 115 -13.78 5.65 -14.51
C ASN A 115 -14.25 4.74 -13.35
N TYR A 116 -13.30 4.14 -12.63
CA TYR A 116 -13.61 3.30 -11.48
C TYR A 116 -14.05 4.16 -10.29
N THR A 117 -15.08 3.73 -9.56
CA THR A 117 -15.70 4.49 -8.46
C THR A 117 -15.84 3.71 -7.15
N GLY A 118 -15.22 2.53 -7.05
CA GLY A 118 -15.38 1.65 -5.87
C GLY A 118 -14.25 1.75 -4.84
N ASP A 119 -14.17 0.73 -3.99
CA ASP A 119 -13.14 0.60 -2.96
C ASP A 119 -11.76 0.31 -3.59
N VAL A 120 -10.70 0.84 -2.97
CA VAL A 120 -9.32 0.68 -3.40
C VAL A 120 -8.44 0.24 -2.24
N LEU A 121 -7.61 -0.77 -2.50
CA LEU A 121 -6.53 -1.19 -1.60
C LEU A 121 -5.19 -0.96 -2.27
N PHE A 122 -4.35 -0.12 -1.67
CA PHE A 122 -2.93 0.00 -2.00
C PHE A 122 -2.13 -0.86 -1.03
N LEU A 123 -1.25 -1.73 -1.55
CA LEU A 123 -0.34 -2.50 -0.70
C LEU A 123 0.98 -2.76 -1.40
N ASN A 124 2.02 -3.08 -0.63
CA ASN A 124 3.30 -3.51 -1.19
C ASN A 124 3.64 -4.97 -0.86
N SER A 125 4.64 -5.50 -1.55
CA SER A 125 5.09 -6.89 -1.41
C SER A 125 5.75 -7.24 -0.08
N SER A 126 5.86 -6.28 0.86
CA SER A 126 6.37 -6.51 2.21
C SER A 126 5.29 -6.98 3.20
N VAL A 127 4.01 -6.88 2.82
CA VAL A 127 2.87 -7.44 3.57
C VAL A 127 2.98 -8.96 3.66
N VAL A 128 2.56 -9.51 4.80
CA VAL A 128 2.54 -10.94 5.14
C VAL A 128 1.09 -11.37 5.35
N GLY A 129 0.68 -12.46 4.72
CA GLY A 129 -0.71 -12.94 4.78
C GLY A 129 -1.41 -12.75 3.44
N PRO A 130 -2.74 -12.85 3.38
CA PRO A 130 -3.66 -13.15 4.49
C PRO A 130 -3.46 -14.52 5.13
N LYS A 131 -3.84 -14.66 6.41
CA LYS A 131 -3.82 -15.94 7.13
C LYS A 131 -5.20 -16.55 7.36
N ASP A 132 -6.23 -15.72 7.32
CA ASP A 132 -7.60 -16.08 7.65
C ASP A 132 -8.53 -15.67 6.50
N ASP A 133 -9.68 -16.33 6.42
CA ASP A 133 -10.75 -15.94 5.51
C ASP A 133 -11.33 -14.56 5.87
N ASN A 134 -12.07 -13.97 4.92
CA ASN A 134 -12.66 -12.64 5.02
C ASN A 134 -11.63 -11.51 5.21
N TRP A 135 -10.37 -11.75 4.82
CA TRP A 135 -9.26 -10.84 5.07
C TRP A 135 -9.44 -9.45 4.46
N LEU A 136 -10.16 -9.33 3.34
CA LEU A 136 -10.41 -8.04 2.69
C LEU A 136 -11.73 -7.45 3.19
N LYS A 137 -12.74 -8.29 3.39
CA LYS A 137 -14.03 -7.88 3.97
C LYS A 137 -13.85 -7.19 5.32
N LYS A 138 -12.92 -7.63 6.17
CA LYS A 138 -12.66 -6.97 7.46
C LYS A 138 -12.20 -5.51 7.31
N TYR A 139 -11.42 -5.18 6.29
CA TYR A 139 -10.99 -3.80 6.03
C TYR A 139 -12.10 -2.97 5.40
N GLN A 140 -12.94 -3.57 4.54
CA GLN A 140 -14.17 -2.93 4.06
C GLN A 140 -15.08 -2.58 5.24
N LEU A 141 -15.31 -3.53 6.16
CA LEU A 141 -16.12 -3.28 7.36
C LEU A 141 -15.50 -2.23 8.27
N LEU A 142 -14.17 -2.25 8.46
CA LEU A 142 -13.47 -1.24 9.25
C LEU A 142 -13.62 0.16 8.66
N PHE A 143 -13.48 0.29 7.33
CA PHE A 143 -13.63 1.55 6.62
C PHE A 143 -15.06 2.10 6.72
N TYR A 144 -16.06 1.25 6.46
CA TYR A 144 -17.47 1.66 6.51
C TYR A 144 -18.11 1.60 7.91
N LYS A 145 -17.34 1.29 8.97
CA LYS A 145 -17.84 1.32 10.36
C LYS A 145 -18.26 2.72 10.78
N ASN A 146 -17.65 3.76 10.18
CA ASN A 146 -17.97 5.16 10.41
C ASN A 146 -17.94 5.93 9.09
N ASP A 147 -18.95 6.76 8.85
CA ASP A 147 -19.09 7.55 7.61
C ASP A 147 -17.94 8.53 7.36
N SER A 148 -17.19 8.89 8.40
CA SER A 148 -16.07 9.83 8.33
C SER A 148 -14.69 9.16 8.19
N THR A 149 -14.62 7.84 7.95
CA THR A 149 -13.33 7.17 7.75
C THR A 149 -12.79 7.49 6.36
N GLY A 150 -11.67 8.19 6.28
CA GLY A 150 -11.03 8.51 5.00
C GLY A 150 -10.03 7.45 4.57
N MET A 151 -9.39 6.77 5.52
CA MET A 151 -8.44 5.71 5.22
C MET A 151 -8.31 4.77 6.41
N CYS A 152 -8.10 3.47 6.14
CA CYS A 152 -7.71 2.51 7.17
C CYS A 152 -6.52 1.66 6.74
N GLY A 153 -5.80 1.11 7.71
CA GLY A 153 -4.70 0.19 7.43
C GLY A 153 -4.46 -0.86 8.50
N ILE A 154 -3.26 -1.43 8.50
CA ILE A 154 -2.92 -2.52 9.43
C ILE A 154 -2.62 -1.97 10.82
N SER A 155 -1.79 -0.92 10.89
CA SER A 155 -1.32 -0.30 12.12
C SER A 155 -1.17 1.21 11.96
N LEU A 156 -1.27 1.92 13.07
CA LEU A 156 -0.94 3.34 13.20
C LEU A 156 0.46 3.51 13.79
N ASN A 157 1.11 4.63 13.46
CA ASN A 157 2.31 5.14 14.09
C ASN A 157 2.08 6.62 14.41
N SER A 158 2.66 7.13 15.49
CA SER A 158 2.54 8.54 15.89
C SER A 158 3.84 9.34 15.80
N HIS A 159 4.94 8.76 15.29
CA HIS A 159 6.23 9.45 15.18
C HIS A 159 6.88 9.30 13.80
N ASN A 160 7.61 10.34 13.40
CA ASN A 160 8.57 10.27 12.30
C ASN A 160 9.76 9.39 12.70
N THR A 161 10.14 8.45 11.84
CA THR A 161 11.24 7.51 12.08
C THR A 161 12.61 8.01 11.64
N ILE A 162 12.70 9.18 10.98
CA ILE A 162 13.96 9.76 10.50
C ILE A 162 14.52 10.84 11.43
N SER A 163 13.66 11.53 12.17
CA SER A 163 14.07 12.67 13.00
C SER A 163 14.27 12.25 14.46
N ASP A 164 15.28 12.82 15.10
CA ASP A 164 15.45 12.74 16.56
C ASP A 164 14.35 13.53 17.30
N GLU A 165 13.81 14.56 16.65
CA GLU A 165 12.61 15.27 17.11
C GLU A 165 11.36 14.43 16.79
N LYS A 166 10.82 13.79 17.84
CA LYS A 166 9.59 12.99 17.77
C LYS A 166 8.36 13.90 17.82
N ALA A 167 8.20 14.75 16.81
CA ALA A 167 6.93 15.44 16.61
C ALA A 167 5.81 14.39 16.45
N PHE A 168 4.69 14.64 17.13
CA PHE A 168 3.50 13.80 17.04
C PHE A 168 2.92 13.89 15.62
N MET A 169 3.03 12.80 14.87
CA MET A 169 2.66 12.67 13.47
C MET A 169 1.88 11.37 13.28
N PRO A 170 0.58 11.36 13.62
CA PRO A 170 -0.26 10.16 13.52
C PRO A 170 -0.50 9.79 12.05
N HIS A 171 -0.13 8.58 11.68
CA HIS A 171 -0.27 8.09 10.32
C HIS A 171 -0.48 6.58 10.25
N ILE A 172 -1.19 6.16 9.20
CA ILE A 172 -1.25 4.77 8.79
C ILE A 172 0.07 4.41 8.10
N GLN A 173 0.58 3.22 8.38
CA GLN A 173 1.76 2.74 7.68
C GLN A 173 1.45 2.43 6.19
N SER A 174 2.20 3.05 5.28
CA SER A 174 1.93 3.08 3.83
C SER A 174 2.04 1.73 3.08
N PHE A 175 2.49 0.66 3.74
CA PHE A 175 2.57 -0.66 3.10
C PHE A 175 1.19 -1.31 2.90
N PHE A 176 0.14 -0.76 3.50
CA PHE A 176 -1.26 -1.18 3.31
C PHE A 176 -2.21 -0.02 3.63
N LEU A 177 -2.92 0.47 2.62
CA LEU A 177 -3.88 1.58 2.71
C LEU A 177 -5.19 1.18 2.01
N TYR A 178 -6.29 1.14 2.74
CA TYR A 178 -7.63 0.87 2.22
C TYR A 178 -8.48 2.13 2.28
N THR A 179 -9.17 2.45 1.19
CA THR A 179 -10.03 3.63 1.04
C THR A 179 -11.01 3.42 -0.13
N ASN A 180 -11.69 4.46 -0.60
CA ASN A 180 -12.53 4.43 -1.81
C ASN A 180 -12.20 5.61 -2.74
N MET A 181 -12.73 5.55 -3.96
CA MET A 181 -12.51 6.59 -4.96
C MET A 181 -13.08 7.95 -4.55
N ASP A 182 -14.19 8.01 -3.80
CA ASP A 182 -14.77 9.28 -3.35
C ASP A 182 -13.80 10.07 -2.45
N VAL A 183 -13.16 9.38 -1.49
CA VAL A 183 -12.13 10.00 -0.65
C VAL A 183 -10.88 10.32 -1.48
N LEU A 184 -10.49 9.46 -2.42
CA LEU A 184 -9.33 9.71 -3.27
C LEU A 184 -9.50 10.94 -4.16
N GLU A 185 -10.67 11.15 -4.74
CA GLU A 185 -10.95 12.33 -5.57
C GLU A 185 -11.07 13.61 -4.73
N HIS A 186 -11.59 13.51 -3.50
CA HIS A 186 -11.68 14.65 -2.60
C HIS A 186 -10.31 15.06 -2.03
N VAL A 187 -9.52 14.11 -1.54
CA VAL A 187 -8.28 14.39 -0.79
C VAL A 187 -7.04 14.42 -1.70
N PHE A 188 -7.07 13.65 -2.78
CA PHE A 188 -5.92 13.42 -3.67
C PHE A 188 -6.22 13.70 -5.14
N PRO A 189 -6.83 14.84 -5.52
CA PRO A 189 -7.16 15.13 -6.92
C PRO A 189 -5.93 15.05 -7.84
N ASP A 190 -4.77 15.48 -7.35
CA ASP A 190 -3.50 15.45 -8.09
C ASP A 190 -2.62 14.22 -7.82
N GLY A 191 -3.09 13.29 -6.98
CA GLY A 191 -2.32 12.14 -6.49
C GLY A 191 -1.78 12.31 -5.06
N PHE A 192 -1.10 11.28 -4.57
CA PHE A 192 -0.42 11.20 -3.28
C PHE A 192 0.85 12.05 -3.25
N LEU A 193 1.74 11.90 -4.25
CA LEU A 193 2.98 12.67 -4.34
C LEU A 193 2.87 13.80 -5.36
N ASP A 194 3.59 14.90 -5.09
CA ASP A 194 3.89 15.88 -6.14
C ASP A 194 4.77 15.23 -7.21
N LYS A 195 4.40 15.42 -8.48
CA LYS A 195 5.11 14.93 -9.66
C LYS A 195 6.55 15.44 -9.75
N SER A 196 6.88 16.51 -9.04
CA SER A 196 8.23 17.07 -8.93
C SER A 196 9.14 16.32 -7.95
N ILE A 197 8.60 15.41 -7.12
CA ILE A 197 9.39 14.70 -6.10
C ILE A 197 10.45 13.80 -6.75
N ASN A 198 11.70 14.17 -6.49
CA ASN A 198 12.90 13.37 -6.77
C ASN A 198 13.14 12.34 -5.65
N TYR A 199 14.17 11.49 -5.80
CA TYR A 199 14.56 10.41 -4.87
C TYR A 199 14.97 10.85 -3.43
N ASP A 200 14.47 11.98 -2.94
CA ASP A 200 14.69 12.44 -1.59
C ASP A 200 13.88 11.59 -0.60
N LYS A 201 14.60 10.73 0.13
CA LYS A 201 14.01 9.80 1.11
C LYS A 201 13.27 10.53 2.23
N GLN A 202 13.73 11.70 2.66
CA GLN A 202 13.06 12.44 3.73
C GLN A 202 11.72 12.96 3.24
N LYS A 203 11.68 13.56 2.04
CA LYS A 203 10.42 13.98 1.42
C LYS A 203 9.48 12.82 1.15
N LEU A 204 9.97 11.67 0.71
CA LEU A 204 9.10 10.49 0.53
C LEU A 204 8.42 10.01 1.82
N ILE A 205 9.05 10.23 2.97
CA ILE A 205 8.45 9.90 4.26
C ILE A 205 7.52 11.01 4.73
N LEU A 206 7.96 12.28 4.65
CA LEU A 206 7.16 13.42 5.09
C LEU A 206 5.92 13.65 4.22
N ASP A 207 6.09 13.65 2.90
CA ASP A 207 5.01 13.91 1.93
C ASP A 207 4.26 12.62 1.55
N GLY A 208 4.95 11.48 1.59
CA GLY A 208 4.36 10.16 1.33
C GLY A 208 3.82 9.49 2.60
N GLU A 209 4.65 8.75 3.32
CA GLU A 209 4.19 7.88 4.42
C GLU A 209 3.35 8.61 5.48
N ILE A 210 3.82 9.78 5.92
CA ILE A 210 3.14 10.63 6.90
C ILE A 210 2.12 11.52 6.20
N GLY A 211 2.53 12.18 5.10
CA GLY A 211 1.76 13.19 4.39
C GLY A 211 0.42 12.68 3.87
N ILE A 212 0.32 11.42 3.43
CA ILE A 212 -0.95 10.81 3.02
C ILE A 212 -1.97 10.87 4.17
N SER A 213 -1.58 10.44 5.38
CA SER A 213 -2.49 10.44 6.52
C SER A 213 -2.81 11.87 6.97
N THR A 214 -1.82 12.76 6.98
CA THR A 214 -2.01 14.17 7.30
C THR A 214 -3.03 14.83 6.37
N ARG A 215 -2.96 14.57 5.07
CA ARG A 215 -3.92 15.11 4.08
C ARG A 215 -5.33 14.59 4.32
N VAL A 216 -5.49 13.29 4.60
CA VAL A 216 -6.79 12.69 4.96
C VAL A 216 -7.38 13.37 6.20
N ILE A 217 -6.57 13.54 7.25
CA ILE A 217 -6.98 14.18 8.50
C ILE A 217 -7.37 15.64 8.28
N ASN A 218 -6.57 16.40 7.53
CA ASN A 218 -6.82 17.82 7.24
C ASN A 218 -8.07 18.03 6.38
N ALA A 219 -8.48 17.04 5.60
CA ALA A 219 -9.74 17.06 4.83
C ALA A 219 -10.98 16.74 5.69
N GLY A 220 -10.83 16.56 7.01
CA GLY A 220 -11.92 16.32 7.95
C GLY A 220 -12.28 14.85 8.16
N TYR A 221 -11.52 13.92 7.57
CA TYR A 221 -11.72 12.49 7.80
C TYR A 221 -10.90 11.98 8.98
N CYS A 222 -11.28 10.82 9.53
CA CYS A 222 -10.43 10.08 10.45
C CYS A 222 -9.60 9.00 9.75
N ILE A 223 -8.49 8.64 10.40
CA ILE A 223 -7.74 7.42 10.12
C ILE A 223 -7.99 6.36 11.20
N THR A 224 -7.93 5.08 10.82
CA THR A 224 -8.04 3.95 11.75
C THR A 224 -7.17 2.78 11.30
N ALA A 225 -7.00 1.77 12.15
CA ALA A 225 -6.24 0.58 11.81
C ALA A 225 -6.79 -0.68 12.47
N SER A 226 -6.60 -1.82 11.81
CA SER A 226 -7.06 -3.11 12.34
C SER A 226 -6.40 -3.52 13.66
N SER A 227 -5.18 -3.04 13.94
CA SER A 227 -4.51 -3.28 15.23
C SER A 227 -5.23 -2.61 16.40
N PHE A 228 -6.06 -1.59 16.13
CA PHE A 228 -6.84 -0.84 17.12
C PHE A 228 -8.22 -0.51 16.50
N SER A 229 -9.03 -1.54 16.22
CA SER A 229 -10.28 -1.42 15.43
C SER A 229 -11.37 -0.52 16.02
N ASP A 230 -11.25 -0.16 17.30
CA ASP A 230 -12.15 0.77 17.99
C ASP A 230 -11.56 2.18 18.13
N PHE A 231 -10.27 2.34 17.84
CA PHE A 231 -9.61 3.63 17.83
C PHE A 231 -9.70 4.27 16.44
N ARG A 232 -10.03 5.56 16.45
CA ARG A 232 -10.05 6.43 15.28
C ARG A 232 -9.41 7.74 15.68
N TYR A 233 -8.74 8.38 14.73
CA TYR A 233 -8.07 9.64 14.99
C TYR A 233 -8.53 10.70 14.00
N PHE A 234 -9.16 11.75 14.52
CA PHE A 234 -9.39 13.03 13.84
C PHE A 234 -8.34 14.07 14.26
N ALA A 235 -8.27 15.17 13.51
CA ALA A 235 -7.44 16.30 13.87
C ALA A 235 -7.79 16.82 15.28
N GLY A 236 -6.80 16.83 16.17
CA GLY A 236 -6.96 17.34 17.54
C GLY A 236 -7.52 16.33 18.55
N ASP A 237 -7.83 15.11 18.13
CA ASP A 237 -8.24 14.05 19.04
C ASP A 237 -7.13 13.70 20.04
N LYS A 238 -7.52 13.21 21.22
CA LYS A 238 -6.57 12.61 22.15
C LYS A 238 -6.08 11.27 21.61
N TRP A 239 -4.78 11.09 21.57
CA TRP A 239 -4.17 9.81 21.23
C TRP A 239 -4.37 8.80 22.38
N GLY A 240 -5.21 7.79 22.15
CA GLY A 240 -5.64 6.83 23.17
C GLY A 240 -4.99 5.45 23.06
N ILE A 241 -4.03 5.28 22.14
CA ILE A 241 -3.29 4.04 21.89
C ILE A 241 -1.79 4.27 22.13
N PRO A 242 -0.95 3.22 22.21
CA PRO A 242 0.49 3.42 22.39
C PRO A 242 1.11 4.33 21.32
N GLU A 243 1.99 5.22 21.74
CA GLU A 243 2.73 6.12 20.84
C GLU A 243 3.94 5.44 20.18
N GLY A 244 4.30 5.96 19.01
CA GLY A 244 5.40 5.50 18.18
C GLY A 244 5.04 4.33 17.28
N ASP A 245 6.07 3.70 16.74
CA ASP A 245 5.89 2.56 15.86
C ASP A 245 5.76 1.27 16.70
N ILE A 246 4.52 0.88 16.94
CA ILE A 246 4.18 -0.30 17.75
C ILE A 246 4.85 -1.57 17.23
N ARG A 247 5.23 -1.64 15.95
CA ARG A 247 5.90 -2.81 15.35
C ARG A 247 7.25 -3.11 15.99
N PHE A 248 7.85 -2.14 16.68
CA PHE A 248 9.11 -2.32 17.41
C PHE A 248 8.92 -2.69 18.89
N THR A 249 7.69 -2.79 19.37
CA THR A 249 7.37 -3.18 20.74
C THR A 249 7.13 -4.70 20.84
N ASP A 250 7.47 -5.30 21.98
CA ASP A 250 7.35 -6.75 22.17
C ASP A 250 5.90 -7.24 22.17
N GLU A 251 4.97 -6.42 22.67
CA GLU A 251 3.54 -6.71 22.71
C GLU A 251 2.96 -6.84 21.29
N TYR A 252 3.27 -5.89 20.41
CA TYR A 252 2.66 -5.79 19.07
C TYR A 252 3.52 -6.40 17.95
N LYS A 253 4.69 -7.00 18.25
CA LYS A 253 5.55 -7.64 17.23
C LYS A 253 4.86 -8.75 16.44
N HIS A 254 3.82 -9.35 17.00
CA HIS A 254 3.05 -10.38 16.34
C HIS A 254 2.17 -9.82 15.21
N LEU A 255 1.95 -8.50 15.12
CA LEU A 255 1.16 -7.81 14.09
C LEU A 255 1.99 -7.25 12.92
N ILE A 256 3.32 -7.32 13.00
CA ILE A 256 4.22 -6.65 12.04
C ILE A 256 3.90 -7.05 10.60
N ASN A 257 3.44 -6.07 9.82
CA ASN A 257 3.11 -6.18 8.40
C ASN A 257 2.12 -7.32 8.06
N LYS A 258 1.30 -7.77 9.02
CA LYS A 258 0.41 -8.92 8.80
C LYS A 258 -1.02 -8.49 8.48
N ILE A 259 -1.61 -9.18 7.51
CA ILE A 259 -3.04 -9.11 7.17
C ILE A 259 -3.71 -10.46 7.35
#